data_AF-A0A081P321-F1
#
_entry.id   AF-A0A081P321-F1
#
_cell.length_a   1.000
_cell.length_b   1.000
_cell.length_c   1.000
_cell.angle_alpha   90.00
_cell.angle_beta   90.00
_cell.angle_gamma   90.00
#
_symmetry.space_group_name_H-M   'P 1'
#
loop_
_entity.id
_entity.type
_entity.pdbx_description
1 polymer ?
#
loop_
_entity_poly.entity_id
_entity_poly.type
_entity_poly.pdbx_seq_one_letter_code
_entity_poly.pdbx_strand_id
1 'polypeptide(L)'
;MRPHSLRGLLRKRRAAFTVAAAGLLATSVLLSYAVTNPQIAPDENTFLTIKSGNKYYQSQILDRSVAKWLDEHMGDATILTDSASAFTILVNSRNTKKFLITSDYDFKKAKNDPPGNGVDYILIPRPLPNADKSAINTKYKDLYEKGNEWAELYHDFDNEWRLYKIKKWQPSAP
;
A
#
# COMPACT_ATOMS: atom_id res chain seq x y z
N MET A 1 55.78 36.24 -4.20
CA MET A 1 54.51 35.47 -4.34
C MET A 1 53.51 36.01 -3.32
N ARG A 2 52.44 36.72 -3.75
CA ARG A 2 51.61 37.54 -2.84
C ARG A 2 50.57 36.70 -2.08
N PRO A 3 50.62 36.60 -0.73
CA PRO A 3 49.67 35.83 0.08
C PRO A 3 48.26 36.46 0.20
N HIS A 4 48.02 37.63 -0.40
CA HIS A 4 46.75 38.34 -0.32
C HIS A 4 45.61 37.73 -1.18
N SER A 5 45.92 37.02 -2.27
CA SER A 5 44.88 36.44 -3.15
C SER A 5 44.20 35.20 -2.56
N LEU A 6 44.97 34.38 -1.83
CA LEU A 6 44.50 33.16 -1.17
C LEU A 6 43.49 33.45 -0.05
N ARG A 7 43.73 34.49 0.76
CA ARG A 7 42.81 34.88 1.85
C ARG A 7 41.45 35.34 1.33
N GLY A 8 41.40 36.07 0.21
CA GLY A 8 40.15 36.52 -0.40
C GLY A 8 39.33 35.37 -1.00
N LEU A 9 40.01 34.42 -1.65
CA LEU A 9 39.37 33.22 -2.20
C LEU A 9 38.81 32.32 -1.08
N LEU A 10 39.57 32.12 0.00
CA LEU A 10 39.12 31.37 1.18
C LEU A 10 37.92 32.04 1.87
N ARG A 11 37.89 33.39 1.95
CA ARG A 11 36.74 34.12 2.50
C ARG A 11 35.47 33.96 1.64
N LYS A 12 35.60 34.04 0.31
CA LYS A 12 34.49 33.81 -0.62
C LYS A 12 33.98 32.36 -0.55
N ARG A 13 34.88 31.38 -0.48
CA ARG A 13 34.52 29.96 -0.29
C ARG A 13 33.79 29.75 1.03
N ARG A 14 34.31 30.29 2.14
CA ARG A 14 33.65 30.23 3.45
C ARG A 14 32.25 30.83 3.40
N ALA A 15 32.09 32.02 2.83
CA ALA A 15 30.77 32.65 2.69
C ALA A 15 29.81 31.81 1.85
N ALA A 16 30.27 31.25 0.72
CA ALA A 16 29.46 30.36 -0.11
C ALA A 16 29.04 29.08 0.66
N PHE A 17 29.96 28.47 1.41
CA PHE A 17 29.64 27.34 2.28
C PHE A 17 28.65 27.70 3.37
N THR A 18 28.78 28.88 4.00
CA THR A 18 27.84 29.34 5.03
C THR A 18 26.44 29.54 4.47
N VAL A 19 26.31 30.13 3.28
CA VAL A 19 25.01 30.31 2.62
C VAL A 19 24.40 28.96 2.25
N ALA A 20 25.18 28.04 1.68
CA ALA A 20 24.71 26.70 1.36
C ALA A 20 24.27 25.92 2.62
N ALA A 21 25.07 25.97 3.68
CA ALA A 21 24.74 25.34 4.95
C ALA A 21 23.48 25.94 5.59
N ALA A 22 23.33 27.27 5.57
CA ALA A 22 22.13 27.94 6.06
C ALA A 22 20.89 27.56 5.25
N GLY A 23 21.01 27.46 3.92
CA GLY A 23 19.94 27.00 3.05
C GLY A 23 19.50 25.57 3.36
N LEU A 24 20.46 24.65 3.50
CA LEU A 24 20.18 23.26 3.89
C LEU A 24 19.48 23.19 5.24
N LEU A 25 19.99 23.89 6.26
CA LEU A 25 19.37 23.94 7.59
C LEU A 25 17.93 24.47 7.54
N ALA A 26 17.68 25.54 6.80
CA ALA A 26 16.34 26.09 6.63
C ALA A 26 15.39 25.05 5.99
N THR A 27 15.83 24.37 4.93
CA THR A 27 15.02 23.31 4.29
C THR A 27 14.79 22.12 5.20
N SER A 28 15.76 21.71 6.02
CA SER A 28 15.61 20.61 6.98
C SER A 28 14.61 20.93 8.08
N VAL A 29 14.55 22.18 8.55
CA VAL A 29 13.56 22.63 9.54
C VAL A 29 12.16 22.63 8.94
N LEU A 30 12.01 23.16 7.72
CA LEU A 30 10.72 23.17 7.01
C LEU A 30 10.22 21.74 6.74
N LEU A 31 11.10 20.86 6.28
CA LEU A 31 10.74 19.46 6.03
C LEU A 31 10.37 18.73 7.33
N SER A 32 11.13 18.94 8.40
CA SER A 32 10.80 18.38 9.73
C SER A 32 9.41 18.82 10.18
N TYR A 33 9.07 20.10 10.03
CA TYR A 33 7.74 20.60 10.35
C TYR A 33 6.65 19.97 9.47
N ALA A 34 6.87 19.89 8.16
CA ALA A 34 5.91 19.29 7.24
C ALA A 34 5.63 17.81 7.56
N VAL A 35 6.68 17.01 7.76
CA VAL A 35 6.57 15.56 8.03
C VAL A 35 6.00 15.28 9.43
N THR A 36 6.20 16.18 10.40
CA THR A 36 5.61 16.05 11.74
C THR A 36 4.18 16.59 11.86
N ASN A 37 3.64 17.19 10.80
CA ASN A 37 2.27 17.69 10.78
C ASN A 37 1.34 16.69 10.06
N PRO A 38 0.38 16.05 10.77
CA PRO A 38 -0.51 15.06 10.17
C PRO A 38 -1.47 15.65 9.12
N GLN A 39 -1.65 16.97 9.06
CA GLN A 39 -2.46 17.61 8.01
C GLN A 39 -1.69 17.80 6.70
N ILE A 40 -0.36 17.79 6.75
CA ILE A 40 0.51 18.01 5.57
C ILE A 40 1.03 16.67 5.05
N ALA A 41 1.46 15.79 5.96
CA ALA A 41 2.07 14.50 5.64
C ALA A 41 1.46 13.39 6.52
N PRO A 42 0.17 13.05 6.36
CA PRO A 42 -0.54 12.11 7.22
C PRO A 42 0.12 10.72 7.27
N ASP A 43 0.65 10.23 6.14
CA ASP A 43 1.22 8.89 6.01
C ASP A 43 2.63 8.81 6.62
N GLU A 44 3.47 9.82 6.41
CA GLU A 44 4.81 9.89 7.00
C GLU A 44 4.76 10.22 8.50
N ASN A 45 3.83 11.08 8.92
CA ASN A 45 3.64 11.40 10.33
C ASN A 45 3.26 10.18 11.16
N THR A 46 2.41 9.35 10.57
CA THR A 46 2.02 8.06 11.12
C THR A 46 3.24 7.15 11.36
N PHE A 47 4.18 7.12 10.40
CA PHE A 47 5.41 6.35 10.52
C PHE A 47 6.34 6.88 11.62
N LEU A 48 6.45 8.20 11.79
CA LEU A 48 7.27 8.79 12.85
C LEU A 48 6.71 8.58 14.26
N THR A 49 5.40 8.32 14.38
CA THR A 49 4.69 8.16 15.67
C THR A 49 4.35 6.70 15.99
N ILE A 50 5.14 5.75 15.49
CA ILE A 50 4.97 4.32 15.78
C ILE A 50 5.22 4.05 17.29
N LYS A 51 4.12 3.92 18.04
CA LYS A 51 4.07 3.30 19.38
C LYS A 51 3.33 1.97 19.26
N SER A 52 3.54 1.03 20.18
CA SER A 52 2.89 -0.30 20.16
C SER A 52 1.34 -0.25 20.06
N GLY A 53 0.70 0.85 20.49
CA GLY A 53 -0.74 1.10 20.31
C GLY A 53 -1.14 1.81 19.01
N ASN A 54 -0.21 2.04 18.07
CA ASN A 54 -0.47 2.71 16.81
C ASN A 54 -1.20 1.76 15.86
N LYS A 55 -2.39 2.18 15.39
CA LYS A 55 -3.25 1.39 14.50
C LYS A 55 -2.52 0.93 13.23
N TYR A 56 -1.59 1.71 12.69
CA TYR A 56 -0.81 1.35 11.51
C TYR A 56 0.24 0.28 11.77
N TYR A 57 0.86 0.30 12.96
CA TYR A 57 1.77 -0.77 13.36
C TYR A 57 1.01 -2.10 13.49
N GLN A 58 -0.17 -2.06 14.11
CA GLN A 58 -1.05 -3.23 14.23
C GLN A 58 -1.55 -3.71 12.86
N SER A 59 -1.92 -2.79 11.97
CA SER A 59 -2.27 -3.10 10.57
C SER A 59 -1.14 -3.81 9.85
N GLN A 60 0.12 -3.37 10.02
CA GLN A 60 1.25 -4.04 9.39
C GLN A 60 1.52 -5.43 9.95
N ILE A 61 1.29 -5.66 11.25
CA ILE A 61 1.37 -7.00 11.84
C ILE A 61 0.30 -7.91 11.22
N LEU A 62 -0.93 -7.41 11.09
CA LEU A 62 -2.02 -8.13 10.45
C LEU A 62 -1.70 -8.41 8.97
N ASP A 63 -1.26 -7.43 8.19
CA ASP A 63 -0.93 -7.63 6.78
C ASP A 63 0.16 -8.71 6.59
N ARG A 64 1.15 -8.76 7.49
CA ARG A 64 2.17 -9.81 7.49
C ARG A 64 1.59 -11.19 7.83
N SER A 65 0.63 -11.27 8.75
CA SER A 65 -0.04 -12.53 9.08
C SER A 65 -0.93 -13.00 7.94
N VAL A 66 -1.62 -12.07 7.25
CA VAL A 66 -2.39 -12.34 6.03
C VAL A 66 -1.47 -12.87 4.93
N ALA A 67 -0.35 -12.21 4.65
CA ALA A 67 0.61 -12.66 3.63
C ALA A 67 1.09 -14.10 3.90
N LYS A 68 1.50 -14.38 5.15
CA LYS A 68 1.92 -15.72 5.57
C LYS A 68 0.79 -16.74 5.39
N TRP A 69 -0.42 -16.40 5.80
CA TRP A 69 -1.56 -17.30 5.69
C TRP A 69 -1.91 -17.62 4.23
N LEU A 70 -1.88 -16.62 3.34
CA LEU A 70 -2.08 -16.82 1.90
C LEU A 70 -0.97 -17.67 1.27
N ASP A 71 0.25 -17.60 1.76
CA ASP A 71 1.33 -18.49 1.32
C ASP A 71 1.12 -19.94 1.72
N GLU A 72 0.59 -20.17 2.92
CA GLU A 72 0.34 -21.51 3.45
C GLU A 72 -0.91 -22.17 2.85
N HIS A 73 -1.93 -21.38 2.50
CA HIS A 73 -3.26 -21.91 2.15
C HIS A 73 -3.68 -21.70 0.69
N MET A 74 -3.10 -20.72 -0.02
CA MET A 74 -3.58 -20.34 -1.36
C MET A 74 -2.71 -20.81 -2.52
N GLY A 75 -1.71 -21.67 -2.27
CA GLY A 75 -0.92 -22.36 -3.32
C GLY A 75 -0.67 -21.54 -4.58
N ASP A 76 -1.20 -22.02 -5.71
CA ASP A 76 -1.15 -21.41 -7.04
C ASP A 76 -2.47 -20.70 -7.45
N ALA A 77 -3.35 -20.41 -6.50
CA ALA A 77 -4.62 -19.73 -6.78
C ALA A 77 -4.39 -18.28 -7.22
N THR A 78 -5.20 -17.79 -8.16
CA THR A 78 -5.12 -16.39 -8.60
C THR A 78 -5.94 -15.49 -7.69
N ILE A 79 -5.27 -14.56 -7.01
CA ILE A 79 -5.86 -13.62 -6.05
C ILE A 79 -5.88 -12.22 -6.65
N LEU A 80 -7.07 -11.71 -6.99
CA LEU A 80 -7.27 -10.33 -7.42
C LEU A 80 -7.24 -9.40 -6.19
N THR A 81 -6.36 -8.40 -6.20
CA THR A 81 -6.32 -7.40 -5.12
C THR A 81 -5.78 -6.05 -5.61
N ASP A 82 -6.01 -4.99 -4.84
CA ASP A 82 -5.47 -3.66 -5.15
C ASP A 82 -4.15 -3.44 -4.39
N SER A 83 -3.06 -3.23 -5.12
CA SER A 83 -1.72 -3.05 -4.56
C SER A 83 -1.56 -1.78 -3.74
N ALA A 84 -2.36 -0.73 -3.96
CA ALA A 84 -2.30 0.48 -3.12
C ALA A 84 -2.71 0.17 -1.68
N SER A 85 -3.77 -0.63 -1.51
CA SER A 85 -4.19 -1.11 -0.19
C SER A 85 -3.37 -2.30 0.32
N ALA A 86 -3.01 -3.24 -0.57
CA ALA A 86 -2.41 -4.52 -0.18
C ALA A 86 -0.87 -4.51 -0.19
N PHE A 87 -0.24 -3.34 -0.31
CA PHE A 87 1.20 -3.21 -0.48
C PHE A 87 2.00 -4.02 0.55
N THR A 88 1.69 -3.88 1.85
CA THR A 88 2.37 -4.60 2.93
C THR A 88 2.21 -6.12 2.79
N ILE A 89 1.04 -6.60 2.35
CA ILE A 89 0.78 -8.02 2.12
C ILE A 89 1.66 -8.53 0.98
N LEU A 90 1.66 -7.81 -0.15
CA LEU A 90 2.41 -8.18 -1.36
C LEU A 90 3.91 -8.29 -1.09
N VAL A 91 4.50 -7.30 -0.40
CA VAL A 91 5.96 -7.31 -0.14
C VAL A 91 6.40 -8.32 0.92
N ASN A 92 5.46 -8.87 1.70
CA ASN A 92 5.75 -9.91 2.71
C ASN A 92 5.36 -11.33 2.26
N SER A 93 4.72 -11.50 1.09
CA SER A 93 4.42 -12.82 0.52
C SER A 93 5.65 -13.43 -0.17
N ARG A 94 5.82 -14.74 0.00
CA ARG A 94 6.85 -15.56 -0.64
C ARG A 94 6.50 -15.96 -2.07
N ASN A 95 5.22 -15.95 -2.44
CA ASN A 95 4.76 -16.25 -3.80
C ASN A 95 3.93 -15.09 -4.35
N THR A 96 4.62 -14.06 -4.84
CA THR A 96 3.97 -12.87 -5.39
C THR A 96 3.26 -13.11 -6.73
N LYS A 97 3.60 -14.19 -7.46
CA LYS A 97 3.01 -14.51 -8.77
C LYS A 97 1.53 -14.87 -8.70
N LYS A 98 1.04 -15.23 -7.51
CA LYS A 98 -0.37 -15.58 -7.29
C LYS A 98 -1.29 -14.35 -7.30
N PHE A 99 -0.74 -13.15 -7.16
CA PHE A 99 -1.53 -11.92 -7.10
C PHE A 99 -1.71 -11.32 -8.50
N LEU A 100 -2.95 -10.97 -8.81
CA LEU A 100 -3.31 -10.13 -9.94
C LEU A 100 -3.63 -8.72 -9.41
N ILE A 101 -2.77 -7.76 -9.69
CA ILE A 101 -2.73 -6.44 -9.04
C ILE A 101 -2.93 -5.29 -10.03
N THR A 102 -3.18 -4.08 -9.52
CA THR A 102 -3.53 -2.90 -10.34
C THR A 102 -2.54 -2.56 -11.45
N SER A 103 -1.26 -2.90 -11.29
CA SER A 103 -0.22 -2.68 -12.31
C SER A 103 -0.21 -3.73 -13.42
N ASP A 104 -0.93 -4.84 -13.26
CA ASP A 104 -0.95 -5.92 -14.24
C ASP A 104 -1.82 -5.57 -15.44
N TYR A 105 -1.39 -6.01 -16.62
CA TYR A 105 -2.07 -5.73 -17.89
C TYR A 105 -3.53 -6.19 -17.89
N ASP A 106 -3.82 -7.36 -17.31
CA ASP A 106 -5.16 -7.95 -17.30
C ASP A 106 -6.03 -7.52 -16.10
N PHE A 107 -5.50 -6.71 -15.17
CA PHE A 107 -6.22 -6.29 -13.97
C PHE A 107 -7.57 -5.64 -14.29
N LYS A 108 -7.61 -4.76 -15.31
CA LYS A 108 -8.85 -4.07 -15.68
C LYS A 108 -9.93 -5.05 -16.16
N LYS A 109 -9.54 -6.10 -16.90
CA LYS A 109 -10.47 -7.14 -17.37
C LYS A 109 -10.95 -7.98 -16.19
N ALA A 110 -10.02 -8.48 -15.38
CA ALA A 110 -10.33 -9.30 -14.21
C ALA A 110 -11.16 -8.57 -13.16
N LYS A 111 -10.90 -7.29 -12.91
CA LYS A 111 -11.76 -6.47 -12.06
C LYS A 111 -13.17 -6.31 -12.65
N ASN A 112 -13.31 -6.32 -13.97
CA ASN A 112 -14.60 -6.12 -14.61
C ASN A 112 -15.48 -7.37 -14.61
N ASP A 113 -14.86 -8.53 -14.74
CA ASP A 113 -15.50 -9.85 -14.74
C ASP A 113 -14.56 -10.88 -14.09
N PRO A 114 -14.48 -10.94 -12.75
CA PRO A 114 -13.56 -11.86 -12.07
C PRO A 114 -13.78 -13.33 -12.45
N PRO A 115 -15.04 -13.85 -12.48
CA PRO A 115 -15.30 -15.24 -12.87
C PRO A 115 -14.84 -15.57 -14.30
N GLY A 116 -15.02 -14.66 -15.26
CA GLY A 116 -14.61 -14.89 -16.65
C GLY A 116 -13.11 -14.73 -16.93
N ASN A 117 -12.32 -14.25 -15.97
CA ASN A 117 -10.90 -13.92 -16.17
C ASN A 117 -9.96 -14.73 -15.26
N GLY A 118 -10.36 -15.94 -14.88
CA GLY A 118 -9.48 -16.89 -14.17
C GLY A 118 -9.10 -16.45 -12.75
N VAL A 119 -9.88 -15.56 -12.13
CA VAL A 119 -9.69 -15.19 -10.73
C VAL A 119 -10.30 -16.28 -9.85
N ASP A 120 -9.52 -16.84 -8.93
CA ASP A 120 -10.01 -17.82 -7.95
C ASP A 120 -10.51 -17.11 -6.69
N TYR A 121 -9.83 -16.04 -6.28
CA TYR A 121 -10.14 -15.29 -5.06
C TYR A 121 -10.01 -13.78 -5.25
N ILE A 122 -10.73 -13.01 -4.45
CA ILE A 122 -10.57 -11.56 -4.32
C ILE A 122 -10.25 -11.23 -2.87
N LEU A 123 -9.11 -10.55 -2.65
CA LEU A 123 -8.75 -10.01 -1.34
C LEU A 123 -9.06 -8.52 -1.33
N ILE A 124 -9.96 -8.09 -0.42
CA ILE A 124 -10.38 -6.69 -0.30
C ILE A 124 -10.25 -6.16 1.12
N PRO A 125 -9.82 -4.89 1.30
CA PRO A 125 -9.74 -4.26 2.61
C PRO A 125 -11.11 -3.75 3.04
N ARG A 126 -11.28 -3.54 4.36
CA ARG A 126 -12.41 -2.78 4.91
C ARG A 126 -12.45 -1.39 4.27
N PRO A 127 -13.59 -0.97 3.68
CA PRO A 127 -13.72 0.37 3.13
C PRO A 127 -13.69 1.41 4.26
N LEU A 128 -12.76 2.36 4.18
CA LEU A 128 -12.67 3.48 5.10
C LEU A 128 -13.12 4.78 4.40
N PRO A 129 -13.89 5.65 5.08
CA PRO A 129 -14.45 6.85 4.46
C PRO A 129 -13.40 7.86 3.98
N ASN A 130 -12.23 7.90 4.62
CA ASN A 130 -11.17 8.89 4.38
C ASN A 130 -9.83 8.26 3.95
N ALA A 131 -9.83 7.04 3.42
CA ALA A 131 -8.61 6.38 2.93
C ALA A 131 -8.65 6.21 1.40
N ASP A 132 -7.49 5.95 0.81
CA ASP A 132 -7.39 5.59 -0.59
C ASP A 132 -8.31 4.42 -0.90
N LYS A 133 -9.23 4.66 -1.85
CA LYS A 133 -10.25 3.69 -2.19
C LYS A 133 -9.64 2.64 -3.08
N SER A 134 -9.58 1.41 -2.58
CA SER A 134 -9.35 0.23 -3.41
C SER A 134 -10.21 0.30 -4.68
N ALA A 135 -9.58 0.10 -5.83
CA ALA A 135 -10.21 0.07 -7.14
C ALA A 135 -11.31 -0.99 -7.21
N ILE A 136 -11.18 -2.06 -6.42
CA ILE A 136 -12.18 -3.13 -6.30
C ILE A 136 -13.37 -2.64 -5.47
N ASN A 137 -13.16 -2.08 -4.27
CA ASN A 137 -14.23 -1.49 -3.44
C ASN A 137 -14.94 -0.33 -4.17
N THR A 138 -14.23 0.40 -5.03
CA THR A 138 -14.83 1.45 -5.86
C THR A 138 -15.82 0.90 -6.88
N LYS A 139 -15.50 -0.26 -7.49
CA LYS A 139 -16.38 -0.91 -8.47
C LYS A 139 -17.51 -1.69 -7.79
N TYR A 140 -17.17 -2.43 -6.73
CA TYR A 140 -18.09 -3.31 -6.02
C TYR A 140 -18.29 -2.81 -4.58
N LYS A 141 -19.09 -1.76 -4.43
CA LYS A 141 -19.31 -1.05 -3.15
C LYS A 141 -19.82 -1.94 -2.03
N ASP A 142 -20.65 -2.93 -2.36
CA ASP A 142 -21.25 -3.85 -1.40
C ASP A 142 -20.45 -5.15 -1.21
N LEU A 143 -19.38 -5.39 -1.99
CA LEU A 143 -18.66 -6.68 -1.94
C LEU A 143 -18.11 -6.96 -0.55
N TYR A 144 -17.56 -5.93 0.12
CA TYR A 144 -17.04 -6.07 1.47
C TYR A 144 -18.11 -6.46 2.48
N GLU A 145 -19.28 -5.81 2.48
CA GLU A 145 -20.29 -6.01 3.52
C GLU A 145 -21.23 -7.18 3.24
N LYS A 146 -21.63 -7.35 1.97
CA LYS A 146 -22.70 -8.26 1.55
C LYS A 146 -22.21 -9.38 0.64
N GLY A 147 -20.98 -9.31 0.16
CA GLY A 147 -20.49 -10.21 -0.89
C GLY A 147 -21.08 -9.87 -2.27
N ASN A 148 -21.10 -10.86 -3.15
CA ASN A 148 -21.72 -10.77 -4.47
C ASN A 148 -22.29 -12.14 -4.85
N GLU A 149 -23.24 -12.23 -5.79
CA GLU A 149 -23.81 -13.51 -6.23
C GLU A 149 -22.74 -14.48 -6.75
N TRP A 150 -21.73 -13.95 -7.45
CA TRP A 150 -20.61 -14.70 -8.02
C TRP A 150 -19.44 -14.95 -7.06
N ALA A 151 -19.56 -14.54 -5.80
CA ALA A 151 -18.53 -14.71 -4.79
C ALA A 151 -19.12 -15.18 -3.45
N GLU A 152 -18.31 -15.82 -2.62
CA GLU A 152 -18.67 -16.14 -1.25
C GLU A 152 -17.53 -15.77 -0.31
N LEU A 153 -17.87 -15.30 0.89
CA LEU A 153 -16.86 -15.00 1.91
C LEU A 153 -16.16 -16.31 2.28
N TYR A 154 -14.85 -16.37 2.08
CA TYR A 154 -14.03 -17.53 2.36
C TYR A 154 -13.26 -17.38 3.66
N HIS A 155 -12.72 -16.19 3.92
CA HIS A 155 -12.02 -15.90 5.16
C HIS A 155 -12.15 -14.42 5.54
N ASP A 156 -12.25 -14.16 6.84
CA ASP A 156 -12.26 -12.82 7.42
C ASP A 156 -11.04 -12.68 8.34
N PHE A 157 -10.20 -11.68 8.05
CA PHE A 157 -9.01 -11.35 8.83
C PHE A 157 -9.32 -10.13 9.70
N ASP A 158 -9.86 -10.39 10.89
CA ASP A 158 -10.16 -9.41 11.93
C ASP A 158 -11.05 -8.23 11.47
N ASN A 159 -11.94 -8.49 10.50
CA ASN A 159 -12.75 -7.51 9.81
C ASN A 159 -11.92 -6.39 9.14
N GLU A 160 -10.61 -6.50 8.97
CA GLU A 160 -9.82 -5.49 8.25
C GLU A 160 -9.57 -5.92 6.80
N TRP A 161 -9.49 -7.23 6.57
CA TRP A 161 -9.42 -7.83 5.24
C TRP A 161 -10.43 -8.96 5.10
N ARG A 162 -11.02 -9.08 3.92
CA ARG A 162 -11.88 -10.22 3.57
C ARG A 162 -11.39 -10.86 2.28
N LEU A 163 -11.30 -12.19 2.31
CA LEU A 163 -11.01 -13.02 1.16
C LEU A 163 -12.30 -13.64 0.67
N TYR A 164 -12.68 -13.32 -0.55
CA TYR A 164 -13.84 -13.89 -1.24
C TYR A 164 -13.38 -14.94 -2.23
N LYS A 165 -14.03 -16.09 -2.23
CA LYS A 165 -13.83 -17.13 -3.24
C LYS A 165 -14.80 -16.90 -4.39
N ILE A 166 -14.32 -17.00 -5.62
CA ILE A 166 -15.16 -16.94 -6.81
C ILE A 166 -15.91 -18.25 -6.95
N LYS A 167 -17.23 -18.17 -7.11
CA LYS A 167 -18.05 -19.33 -7.45
C LYS A 167 -17.76 -19.66 -8.91
N LYS A 168 -17.02 -20.73 -9.17
CA LYS A 168 -16.78 -21.19 -10.55
C LYS A 168 -18.14 -21.38 -11.24
N TRP A 169 -18.28 -20.83 -12.45
CA TRP A 169 -19.41 -21.12 -13.31
C TRP A 169 -19.52 -22.65 -13.48
N GLN A 170 -20.52 -23.26 -12.86
CA GLN A 170 -20.98 -24.58 -13.27
C GLN A 170 -21.85 -24.33 -14.51
N PRO A 171 -21.44 -24.77 -15.72
CA PRO A 171 -22.42 -24.91 -16.78
C PRO A 171 -23.49 -25.84 -16.23
N SER A 172 -24.75 -25.42 -16.27
CA SER A 172 -25.88 -26.34 -16.07
C SER A 172 -25.62 -27.57 -16.96
N ALA A 173 -25.53 -28.75 -16.34
CA ALA A 173 -25.38 -30.00 -17.07
C ALA A 173 -26.52 -30.11 -18.10
N PRO A 174 -26.23 -30.62 -19.32
CA PRO A 174 -27.24 -30.80 -20.36
C PRO A 174 -28.36 -31.76 -19.92
#